data_AF-A0A7K2NP10-F1
#
_entry.id   AF-A0A7K2NP10-F1
#
_cell.length_a   1.000
_cell.length_b   1.000
_cell.length_c   1.000
_cell.angle_alpha   90.00
_cell.angle_beta   90.00
_cell.angle_gamma   90.00
#
_symmetry.space_group_name_H-M   'P 1'
#
loop_
_entity.id
_entity.type
_entity.pdbx_description
1 polymer ?
#
loop_
_entity_poly.entity_id
_entity_poly.type
_entity_poly.pdbx_seq_one_letter_code
_entity_poly.pdbx_strand_id
1 'polypeptide(L)' 'MSLFDTRVPAVLLRTDRNPFHHGTLGAVRSLGRAGVDVHVVADCADSPVRASRYLSGLHTPPPPGAPPAEIAAALRRV' A
#
# COMPACT_ATOMS: atom_id res chain seq x y z
N MET A 1 -19.73 14.09 -4.95
CA MET A 1 -18.34 14.54 -4.72
C MET A 1 -17.70 13.55 -3.76
N SER A 2 -16.46 13.12 -4.00
CA SER A 2 -15.73 12.24 -3.07
C SER A 2 -15.49 12.95 -1.73
N LEU A 3 -15.56 12.23 -0.60
CA LEU A 3 -15.20 12.77 0.72
C LEU A 3 -13.68 12.91 0.90
N PHE A 4 -12.90 12.31 -0.01
CA PHE A 4 -11.43 12.32 0.03
C PHE A 4 -10.86 13.36 -0.94
N ASP A 5 -9.72 13.95 -0.59
CA ASP A 5 -8.90 14.70 -1.56
C ASP A 5 -8.19 13.71 -2.48
N THR A 6 -8.76 13.46 -3.65
CA THR A 6 -8.25 12.49 -4.61
C THR A 6 -6.99 12.96 -5.34
N ARG A 7 -6.54 14.20 -5.12
CA ARG A 7 -5.29 14.72 -5.72
C ARG A 7 -4.06 14.30 -4.93
N VAL A 8 -4.25 13.79 -3.71
CA VAL A 8 -3.17 13.32 -2.84
C VAL A 8 -3.17 11.78 -2.86
N PRO A 9 -2.11 11.13 -3.37
CA PRO A 9 -2.01 9.68 -3.34
C PRO A 9 -1.95 9.12 -1.92
N ALA A 10 -2.42 7.89 -1.73
CA ALA A 10 -2.31 7.15 -0.49
C ALA A 10 -1.23 6.07 -0.57
N VAL A 11 -0.42 5.94 0.48
CA VAL A 11 0.59 4.88 0.61
C VAL A 11 0.24 3.98 1.79
N LEU A 12 0.11 2.68 1.54
CA LEU A 12 -0.08 1.67 2.58
C LEU A 12 1.25 0.94 2.82
N LEU A 13 1.84 1.15 3.98
CA LEU A 13 3.03 0.43 4.43
C LEU A 13 2.63 -0.76 5.29
N ARG A 14 3.18 -1.94 4.98
CA ARG A 14 3.13 -3.09 5.88
C ARG A 14 4.53 -3.56 6.21
N THR A 15 4.85 -3.60 7.50
CA THR A 15 6.17 -4.01 8.01
C THR A 15 6.21 -5.47 8.48
N ASP A 16 5.06 -6.13 8.57
CA ASP A 16 4.91 -7.53 8.94
C ASP A 16 4.61 -8.46 7.74
N ARG A 17 4.96 -9.74 7.89
CA ARG A 17 4.69 -10.80 6.90
C ARG A 17 3.37 -11.52 7.19
N ASN A 18 2.27 -10.81 7.41
CA ASN A 18 0.96 -11.43 7.53
C ASN A 18 0.29 -11.63 6.16
N PRO A 19 0.24 -12.86 5.60
CA PRO A 19 -0.38 -13.11 4.31
C PRO A 19 -1.91 -12.93 4.33
N PHE A 20 -2.55 -13.03 5.51
CA PHE A 20 -4.00 -12.90 5.68
C PHE A 20 -4.46 -11.46 5.99
N HIS A 21 -3.61 -10.46 5.74
CA HIS A 21 -3.91 -9.06 6.03
C HIS A 21 -4.95 -8.46 5.06
N HIS A 22 -6.21 -8.85 5.25
CA HIS A 22 -7.37 -8.44 4.44
C HIS A 22 -7.64 -6.92 4.53
N GLY A 23 -7.19 -6.26 5.60
CA GLY A 23 -7.25 -4.80 5.74
C GLY A 23 -6.56 -4.05 4.60
N THR A 24 -5.46 -4.59 4.07
CA THR A 24 -4.73 -3.99 2.93
C THR A 24 -5.62 -3.96 1.68
N LEU A 25 -6.26 -5.08 1.36
CA LEU A 25 -7.12 -5.20 0.19
C LEU A 25 -8.37 -4.33 0.33
N GLY A 26 -8.95 -4.29 1.53
CA GLY A 26 -10.09 -3.43 1.84
C GLY A 26 -9.75 -1.96 1.60
N ALA A 27 -8.65 -1.47 2.17
CA ALA A 27 -8.21 -0.10 2.02
C ALA A 27 -7.89 0.26 0.56
N VAL A 28 -7.16 -0.60 -0.18
CA VAL A 28 -6.88 -0.40 -1.61
C VAL A 28 -8.18 -0.27 -2.42
N ARG A 29 -9.15 -1.16 -2.20
CA ARG A 29 -10.42 -1.14 -2.94
C ARG A 29 -11.29 0.06 -2.56
N SER A 30 -11.35 0.42 -1.29
CA SER A 30 -12.17 1.55 -0.82
C SER A 30 -11.63 2.89 -1.32
N LEU A 31 -10.32 3.13 -1.17
CA LEU A 31 -9.67 4.37 -1.62
C LEU A 31 -9.68 4.49 -3.15
N GLY A 32 -9.30 3.42 -3.86
CA GLY A 32 -9.30 3.45 -5.32
C GLY A 32 -10.69 3.59 -5.94
N ARG A 33 -11.75 3.02 -5.32
CA ARG A 33 -13.14 3.28 -5.75
C ARG A 33 -13.55 4.73 -5.55
N ALA A 34 -12.98 5.40 -4.55
CA ALA A 34 -13.20 6.81 -4.31
C ALA A 34 -12.35 7.73 -5.21
N GLY A 35 -11.52 7.16 -6.09
CA GLY A 35 -10.69 7.87 -7.06
C GLY A 35 -9.31 8.28 -6.53
N VAL A 36 -8.88 7.78 -5.38
CA VAL A 36 -7.54 8.05 -4.83
C VAL A 36 -6.53 7.11 -5.49
N ASP A 37 -5.37 7.63 -5.91
CA ASP A 37 -4.24 6.81 -6.35
C ASP A 37 -3.64 6.07 -5.16
N VAL A 38 -3.52 4.74 -5.25
CA VAL A 38 -3.13 3.90 -4.11
C VAL A 38 -1.85 3.12 -4.39
N HIS A 39 -0.84 3.37 -3.58
CA HIS A 39 0.43 2.64 -3.60
C HIS A 39 0.58 1.76 -2.36
N VAL A 40 1.20 0.60 -2.52
CA VAL A 40 1.45 -0.36 -1.42
C VAL A 40 2.95 -0.64 -1.32
N VAL A 41 3.49 -0.57 -0.11
CA VAL A 41 4.86 -0.96 0.23
C VAL A 41 4.77 -2.20 1.12
N ALA A 42 4.82 -3.38 0.51
CA ALA A 42 4.65 -4.65 1.21
C ALA A 42 5.09 -5.83 0.35
N ASP A 43 5.43 -6.95 0.99
CA ASP A 43 5.53 -8.23 0.31
C ASP A 43 4.12 -8.76 0.05
N CYS A 44 3.70 -8.72 -1.21
CA CYS A 44 2.37 -9.11 -1.64
C CYS A 44 2.40 -10.26 -2.65
N ALA A 45 3.46 -11.08 -2.67
CA ALA A 45 3.61 -12.19 -3.62
C ALA A 45 2.37 -13.10 -3.66
N ASP A 46 1.88 -13.52 -2.48
CA ASP A 46 0.70 -14.39 -2.33
C ASP A 46 -0.58 -13.63 -1.96
N SER A 47 -0.57 -12.30 -2.09
CA SER A 47 -1.68 -11.45 -1.65
C SER A 47 -2.63 -11.12 -2.80
N PRO A 48 -3.97 -11.21 -2.60
CA PRO A 48 -4.95 -10.77 -3.60
C PRO A 48 -4.87 -9.27 -3.93
N VAL A 49 -4.15 -8.48 -3.13
CA VAL A 49 -3.85 -7.07 -3.39
C VAL A 49 -3.19 -6.89 -4.75
N ARG A 50 -2.24 -7.78 -5.12
CA ARG A 50 -1.48 -7.68 -6.39
C ARG A 50 -2.37 -7.74 -7.63
N ALA A 51 -3.53 -8.41 -7.53
CA ALA A 51 -4.49 -8.54 -8.62
C ALA A 51 -5.60 -7.47 -8.59
N SER A 52 -5.57 -6.53 -7.63
CA SER A 52 -6.60 -5.50 -7.52
C SER A 52 -6.45 -4.47 -8.63
N ARG A 53 -7.51 -4.25 -9.43
CA ARG A 53 -7.60 -3.15 -10.41
C ARG A 53 -7.49 -1.74 -9.83
N TYR A 54 -7.54 -1.60 -8.50
CA TYR A 54 -7.47 -0.33 -7.78
C TYR A 54 -6.08 -0.06 -7.19
N LEU A 55 -5.09 -0.89 -7.51
CA LEU A 55 -3.71 -0.71 -7.10
C LEU A 55 -2.97 0.12 -8.17
N SER A 56 -2.49 1.30 -7.79
CA SER A 56 -1.71 2.18 -8.67
C SER A 56 -0.22 1.79 -8.72
N GLY A 57 0.32 1.24 -7.62
CA GLY A 57 1.69 0.73 -7.60
C GLY A 57 2.01 -0.18 -6.42
N LEU A 58 2.89 -1.15 -6.65
CA LEU A 58 3.41 -2.06 -5.62
C LEU A 58 4.93 -1.88 -5.53
N HIS A 59 5.42 -1.67 -4.31
CA HIS A 59 6.81 -1.34 -4.03
C HIS A 59 7.42 -2.33 -3.04
N THR A 60 8.72 -2.57 -3.20
CA THR A 60 9.48 -3.47 -2.33
C THR A 60 9.54 -2.90 -0.90
N PRO A 61 9.15 -3.68 0.12
CA PRO A 61 9.26 -3.23 1.50
C PRO A 61 10.71 -3.23 1.98
N PRO A 62 11.03 -2.44 3.03
CA PRO A 62 12.28 -2.64 3.75
C PRO A 62 12.31 -4.04 4.41
N PRO A 63 13.49 -4.55 4.80
CA PRO A 63 13.59 -5.82 5.51
C PRO A 63 12.74 -5.86 6.79
N PRO A 64 12.25 -7.04 7.21
CA PRO A 64 11.57 -7.18 8.50
C PRO A 64 12.45 -6.67 9.65
N GLY A 65 11.88 -5.86 10.55
CA GLY A 65 12.62 -5.26 11.67
C GLY A 65 13.52 -4.08 11.29
N ALA A 66 13.43 -3.57 10.06
CA ALA A 66 14.20 -2.40 9.62
C ALA A 66 13.99 -1.18 10.53
N PRO A 67 15.04 -0.40 10.82
CA PRO A 67 14.92 0.81 11.62
C PRO A 67 14.09 1.89 10.89
N PRO A 68 13.53 2.88 11.61
CA PRO A 68 12.73 3.95 11.00
C PRO A 68 13.41 4.69 9.85
N ALA A 69 14.74 4.82 9.87
CA ALA A 69 15.50 5.44 8.79
C ALA A 69 15.42 4.67 7.46
N GLU A 70 15.46 3.34 7.52
CA GLU A 70 15.32 2.48 6.34
C GLU A 70 13.87 2.45 5.83
N ILE A 71 12.89 2.47 6.74
CA ILE A 71 11.47 2.63 6.39
C ILE A 71 11.27 3.95 5.63
N ALA A 72 11.81 5.05 6.16
CA ALA A 72 11.74 6.35 5.50
C ALA A 72 12.44 6.35 4.13
N ALA A 73 13.58 5.66 4.00
CA ALA A 73 14.28 5.52 2.72
C ALA A 73 13.45 4.73 1.69
N ALA A 74 12.72 3.70 2.09
CA ALA A 74 11.80 2.98 1.22
C ALA A 74 10.62 3.87 0.79
N LEU A 75 10.01 4.60 1.73
CA LEU A 75 8.87 5.48 1.44
C LEU A 75 9.22 6.63 0.48
N ARG A 76 10.46 7.14 0.49
CA ARG A 76 10.91 8.19 -0.45
C ARG A 76 11.04 7.72 -1.91
N ARG A 77 10.94 6.41 -2.17
CA ARG A 77 11.01 5.83 -3.53
C ARG A 77 9.62 5.57 -4.14
N VAL A 78 8.57 5.79 -3.35
CA VAL A 78 7.16 5.70 -3.76
C VAL A 78 6.77 7.00 -4.42
#